data_AF-A0A958FF34-F1
#
_entry.id   AF-A0A958FF34-F1
#
_cell.length_a   1.000
_cell.length_b   1.000
_cell.length_c   1.000
_cell.angle_alpha   90.00
_cell.angle_beta   90.00
_cell.angle_gamma   90.00
#
_symmetry.space_group_name_H-M   'P 1'
#
loop_
_entity.id
_entity.type
_entity.pdbx_description
1 polymer ?
#
loop_
_entity_poly.entity_id
_entity_poly.type
_entity_poly.pdbx_seq_one_letter_code
_entity_poly.pdbx_strand_id
1 'polypeptide(L)'
;VPNQRRVGVSRKISSSRERRRLRQQVRKLLPKGFGLIVRTVAEGKSSELIQQDLNKLLKNWREIEKKMETAQPSDLLFADLSMASSVIRDIFTADVKRVVVDSRKMHKEISQYLQDAGSELLDRLEYFKSKKPIFDVFNIENEIQRSTEKKVWMDNGGYIIIEHTEALTVVDVNSGRYFGRKDHEKNSLKINLEAAREIAR
;
A
#
# COMPACT_ATOMS: atom_id res chain seq x y z
N VAL A 1 -20.37 0.61 1.36
CA VAL A 1 -20.85 -0.32 0.32
C VAL A 1 -22.35 -0.15 0.17
N PRO A 2 -22.79 0.57 -0.86
CA PRO A 2 -24.20 0.74 -1.17
C PRO A 2 -24.89 -0.61 -1.37
N ASN A 3 -26.20 -0.67 -1.08
CA ASN A 3 -27.05 -1.87 -1.25
C ASN A 3 -26.61 -3.12 -0.48
N GLN A 4 -25.80 -2.94 0.57
CA GLN A 4 -25.41 -4.01 1.51
C GLN A 4 -25.85 -3.66 2.93
N ARG A 5 -25.82 -4.63 3.86
CA ARG A 5 -26.19 -4.39 5.27
C ARG A 5 -25.15 -4.87 6.28
N ARG A 6 -24.00 -5.33 5.79
CA ARG A 6 -22.98 -5.97 6.64
C ARG A 6 -21.92 -4.96 7.07
N VAL A 7 -21.53 -5.04 8.34
CA VAL A 7 -20.35 -4.36 8.88
C VAL A 7 -19.21 -5.36 9.05
N GLY A 8 -18.13 -5.17 8.30
CA GLY A 8 -16.87 -5.89 8.42
C GLY A 8 -15.84 -5.07 9.20
N VAL A 9 -14.92 -5.75 9.89
CA VAL A 9 -13.75 -5.11 10.53
C VAL A 9 -12.52 -5.92 10.12
N SER A 10 -11.43 -5.24 9.78
CA SER A 10 -10.15 -5.83 9.35
C SER A 10 -9.69 -6.94 10.30
N ARG A 11 -9.22 -8.05 9.73
CA ARG A 11 -8.63 -9.16 10.49
C ARG A 11 -7.24 -8.81 11.05
N LYS A 12 -6.57 -7.79 10.50
CA LYS A 12 -5.25 -7.33 10.97
C LYS A 12 -5.32 -6.60 12.33
N ILE A 13 -6.48 -6.09 12.73
CA ILE A 13 -6.71 -5.54 14.08
C ILE A 13 -6.79 -6.72 15.04
N SER A 14 -5.73 -6.94 15.82
CA SER A 14 -5.60 -8.13 16.69
C SER A 14 -6.54 -8.07 17.91
N SER A 15 -6.72 -6.87 18.48
CA SER A 15 -7.53 -6.62 19.67
C SER A 15 -9.02 -6.90 19.42
N SER A 16 -9.55 -7.92 20.10
CA SER A 16 -10.97 -8.27 20.04
C SER A 16 -11.88 -7.17 20.60
N ARG A 17 -11.42 -6.49 21.67
CA ARG A 17 -12.08 -5.33 22.29
C ARG A 17 -12.22 -4.20 21.28
N GLU A 18 -11.15 -3.90 20.57
CA GLU A 18 -11.13 -2.82 19.59
C GLU A 18 -12.03 -3.12 18.39
N ARG A 19 -11.97 -4.34 17.86
CA ARG A 19 -12.89 -4.77 16.79
C ARG A 19 -14.35 -4.63 17.21
N ARG A 20 -14.69 -4.94 18.47
CA ARG A 20 -16.04 -4.77 19.00
C ARG A 20 -16.42 -3.30 19.12
N ARG A 21 -15.54 -2.45 19.64
CA ARG A 21 -15.74 -0.99 19.75
C ARG A 21 -16.03 -0.37 18.39
N LEU A 22 -15.16 -0.59 17.40
CA LEU A 22 -15.29 -0.05 16.05
C LEU A 22 -16.57 -0.52 15.37
N ARG A 23 -16.91 -1.82 15.50
CA ARG A 23 -18.15 -2.37 14.94
C ARG A 23 -19.40 -1.72 15.56
N GLN A 24 -19.40 -1.49 16.87
CA GLN A 24 -20.53 -0.87 17.56
C GLN A 24 -20.68 0.60 17.17
N GLN A 25 -19.58 1.35 17.12
CA GLN A 25 -19.60 2.75 16.69
C GLN A 25 -20.14 2.87 15.27
N VAL A 26 -19.53 2.19 14.30
CA VAL A 26 -19.94 2.25 12.89
C VAL A 26 -21.40 1.89 12.69
N ARG A 27 -21.91 0.85 13.37
CA ARG A 27 -23.32 0.44 13.24
C ARG A 27 -24.31 1.53 13.63
N LYS A 28 -23.96 2.41 14.57
CA LYS A 28 -24.82 3.53 14.99
C LYS A 28 -24.86 4.65 13.93
N LEU A 29 -23.78 4.79 13.17
CA LEU A 29 -23.60 5.88 12.21
C LEU A 29 -24.07 5.50 10.79
N LEU A 30 -24.16 4.20 10.50
CA LEU A 30 -24.41 3.69 9.16
C LEU A 30 -25.88 3.85 8.74
N PRO A 31 -26.18 4.53 7.62
CA PRO A 31 -27.54 4.63 7.09
C PRO A 31 -28.11 3.26 6.68
N LYS A 32 -29.45 3.15 6.67
CA LYS A 32 -30.12 1.94 6.16
C LYS A 32 -29.74 1.69 4.71
N GLY A 33 -29.53 0.42 4.36
CA GLY A 33 -29.17 0.02 2.99
C GLY A 33 -27.68 0.13 2.66
N PHE A 34 -26.84 0.54 3.61
CA PHE A 34 -25.39 0.57 3.44
C PHE A 34 -24.69 -0.47 4.33
N GLY A 35 -23.64 -1.08 3.77
CA GLY A 35 -22.63 -1.85 4.48
C GLY A 35 -21.35 -1.02 4.65
N LEU A 36 -20.47 -1.40 5.58
CA LEU A 36 -19.17 -0.76 5.77
C LEU A 36 -18.10 -1.77 6.13
N ILE A 37 -16.87 -1.58 5.63
CA ILE A 37 -15.70 -2.37 6.00
C ILE A 37 -14.70 -1.44 6.68
N VAL A 38 -14.44 -1.69 7.95
CA VAL A 38 -13.47 -0.93 8.75
C VAL A 38 -12.07 -1.46 8.49
N ARG A 39 -11.19 -0.61 7.95
CA ARG A 39 -9.78 -0.94 7.65
C ARG A 39 -8.89 -0.80 8.90
N THR A 40 -7.69 -1.35 8.84
CA THR A 40 -6.71 -1.33 9.95
C THR A 40 -6.37 0.08 10.43
N VAL A 41 -6.33 1.07 9.53
CA VAL A 41 -6.05 2.47 9.85
C VAL A 41 -7.06 3.11 10.82
N ALA A 42 -8.26 2.55 10.95
CA ALA A 42 -9.26 3.03 11.90
C ALA A 42 -8.99 2.59 13.36
N GLU A 43 -8.01 1.73 13.60
CA GLU A 43 -7.63 1.28 14.94
C GLU A 43 -7.25 2.47 15.83
N GLY A 44 -7.86 2.56 17.02
CA GLY A 44 -7.62 3.62 17.99
C GLY A 44 -8.24 4.98 17.63
N LYS A 45 -8.83 5.17 16.45
CA LYS A 45 -9.43 6.44 16.04
C LYS A 45 -10.75 6.70 16.77
N SER A 46 -11.05 7.98 16.99
CA SER A 46 -12.24 8.44 17.73
C SER A 46 -13.52 8.26 16.91
N SER A 47 -14.68 8.32 17.57
CA SER A 47 -15.97 8.17 16.89
C SER A 47 -16.25 9.31 15.92
N GLU A 48 -15.76 10.50 16.26
CA GLU A 48 -15.92 11.74 15.49
C GLU A 48 -15.16 11.65 14.17
N LEU A 49 -13.91 11.19 14.21
CA LEU A 49 -13.10 10.97 13.01
C LEU A 49 -13.73 9.91 12.08
N ILE A 50 -14.23 8.82 12.66
CA ILE A 50 -14.92 7.76 11.89
C ILE A 50 -16.22 8.31 11.26
N GLN A 51 -16.97 9.14 11.98
CA GLN A 51 -18.17 9.78 11.44
C GLN A 51 -17.84 10.75 10.30
N GLN A 52 -16.78 11.56 10.44
CA GLN A 52 -16.34 12.48 9.40
C GLN A 52 -15.94 11.72 8.13
N ASP A 53 -15.16 10.65 8.26
CA ASP A 53 -14.77 9.80 7.12
C ASP A 53 -15.99 9.15 6.44
N LEU A 54 -16.91 8.60 7.22
CA LEU A 54 -18.16 8.05 6.69
C LEU A 54 -18.99 9.11 5.96
N ASN A 55 -19.08 10.33 6.49
CA ASN A 55 -19.81 11.42 5.85
C ASN A 55 -19.20 11.83 4.52
N LYS A 56 -17.86 11.81 4.39
CA LYS A 56 -17.17 12.04 3.12
C LYS A 56 -17.56 10.97 2.09
N LEU A 57 -17.54 9.69 2.48
CA LEU A 57 -17.97 8.59 1.61
C LEU A 57 -19.43 8.71 1.17
N LEU A 58 -20.33 9.07 2.10
CA LEU A 58 -21.75 9.27 1.79
C LEU A 58 -21.98 10.48 0.88
N LYS A 59 -21.22 11.56 1.06
CA LYS A 59 -21.27 12.73 0.18
C LYS A 59 -20.85 12.36 -1.24
N ASN A 60 -19.71 11.67 -1.38
CA ASN A 60 -19.22 11.19 -2.69
C ASN A 60 -20.26 10.29 -3.35
N TRP A 61 -20.88 9.38 -2.59
CA TRP A 61 -21.94 8.51 -3.11
C TRP A 61 -23.14 9.31 -3.64
N ARG A 62 -23.62 10.31 -2.90
CA ARG A 62 -24.72 11.18 -3.36
C ARG A 62 -24.38 11.96 -4.62
N GLU A 63 -23.13 12.42 -4.74
CA GLU A 63 -22.67 13.09 -5.97
C GLU A 63 -22.64 12.13 -7.17
N ILE A 64 -22.26 10.86 -6.95
CA ILE A 64 -22.33 9.81 -7.98
C ILE A 64 -23.78 9.54 -8.39
N GLU A 65 -24.70 9.37 -7.42
CA GLU A 65 -26.13 9.16 -7.69
C GLU A 65 -26.70 10.32 -8.52
N LYS A 66 -26.40 11.57 -8.13
CA LYS A 66 -26.86 12.75 -8.86
C LYS A 66 -26.32 12.82 -10.29
N LYS A 67 -25.04 12.48 -10.50
CA LYS A 67 -24.45 12.43 -11.86
C LYS A 67 -25.09 11.33 -12.69
N MET A 68 -25.41 10.19 -12.08
CA MET A 68 -25.99 9.04 -12.76
C MET A 68 -27.36 9.34 -13.35
N GLU A 69 -28.16 10.22 -12.73
CA GLU A 69 -29.48 10.62 -13.23
C GLU A 69 -29.45 11.25 -14.63
N THR A 70 -28.36 11.94 -14.99
CA THR A 70 -28.23 12.67 -16.27
C THR A 70 -27.14 12.11 -17.18
N ALA A 71 -26.41 11.08 -16.73
CA ALA A 71 -25.27 10.55 -17.45
C ALA A 71 -25.68 9.75 -18.69
N GLN A 72 -24.86 9.87 -19.74
CA GLN A 72 -24.96 9.07 -20.95
C GLN A 72 -24.06 7.82 -20.85
N PRO A 73 -24.29 6.79 -21.70
CA PRO A 73 -23.39 5.66 -21.80
C PRO A 73 -21.94 6.12 -22.08
N SER A 74 -20.99 5.62 -21.29
CA SER A 74 -19.55 5.96 -21.31
C SER A 74 -19.12 7.19 -20.49
N ASP A 75 -20.03 7.88 -19.81
CA ASP A 75 -19.66 8.99 -18.92
C ASP A 75 -18.93 8.53 -17.66
N LEU A 76 -17.85 9.24 -17.31
CA LEU A 76 -17.12 9.03 -16.06
C LEU A 76 -17.87 9.64 -14.87
N LEU A 77 -18.53 8.80 -14.08
CA LEU A 77 -19.27 9.23 -12.89
C LEU A 77 -18.35 9.57 -11.71
N PHE A 78 -17.29 8.79 -11.54
CA PHE A 78 -16.34 8.89 -10.44
C PHE A 78 -14.94 8.46 -10.89
N ALA A 79 -13.96 9.32 -10.64
CA ALA A 79 -12.55 8.96 -10.69
C ALA A 79 -12.09 8.72 -9.25
N ASP A 80 -11.49 7.56 -8.98
CA ASP A 80 -10.86 7.32 -7.67
C ASP A 80 -9.62 8.21 -7.50
N LEU A 81 -9.06 8.21 -6.30
CA LEU A 81 -7.77 8.82 -5.99
C LEU A 81 -6.72 8.46 -7.04
N SER A 82 -5.82 9.40 -7.35
CA SER A 82 -4.68 9.06 -8.19
C SER A 82 -3.86 7.93 -7.55
N MET A 83 -3.06 7.25 -8.37
CA MET A 83 -2.17 6.19 -7.90
C MET A 83 -1.33 6.62 -6.68
N ALA A 84 -0.81 7.85 -6.69
CA ALA A 84 -0.03 8.40 -5.58
C ALA A 84 -0.87 8.51 -4.30
N SER A 85 -2.06 9.11 -4.39
CA SER A 85 -2.96 9.25 -3.25
C SER A 85 -3.47 7.90 -2.72
N SER A 86 -3.68 6.90 -3.60
CA SER A 86 -4.04 5.54 -3.19
C SER A 86 -2.89 4.83 -2.47
N VAL A 87 -1.65 4.96 -2.98
CA VAL A 87 -0.45 4.40 -2.33
C VAL A 87 -0.27 5.00 -0.94
N ILE A 88 -0.42 6.33 -0.82
CA ILE A 88 -0.37 7.00 0.48
C ILE A 88 -1.46 6.48 1.42
N ARG A 89 -2.72 6.39 0.98
CA ARG A 89 -3.80 5.82 1.82
C ARG A 89 -3.48 4.43 2.34
N ASP A 90 -2.88 3.58 1.52
CA ASP A 90 -2.75 2.15 1.80
C ASP A 90 -1.42 1.78 2.48
N ILE A 91 -0.33 2.52 2.23
CA ILE A 91 1.02 2.24 2.74
C ILE A 91 1.44 3.22 3.85
N PHE A 92 0.83 4.40 3.94
CA PHE A 92 1.27 5.42 4.89
C PHE A 92 0.75 5.16 6.30
N THR A 93 1.43 4.24 6.97
CA THR A 93 1.19 3.86 8.36
C THR A 93 2.15 4.59 9.30
N ALA A 94 1.94 4.46 10.62
CA ALA A 94 2.69 5.21 11.63
C ALA A 94 4.20 4.91 11.66
N ASP A 95 4.61 3.75 11.13
CA ASP A 95 6.00 3.29 10.93
C ASP A 95 6.73 4.02 9.80
N VAL A 96 6.01 4.61 8.84
CA VAL A 96 6.61 5.40 7.76
C VAL A 96 7.07 6.75 8.33
N LYS A 97 8.39 6.95 8.37
CA LYS A 97 9.00 8.16 8.95
C LYS A 97 8.83 9.38 8.07
N ARG A 98 8.95 9.23 6.74
CA ARG A 98 8.94 10.33 5.76
C ARG A 98 8.37 9.86 4.43
N VAL A 99 7.68 10.76 3.74
CA VAL A 99 7.22 10.62 2.36
C VAL A 99 7.87 11.74 1.57
N VAL A 100 8.67 11.39 0.57
CA VAL A 100 9.46 12.35 -0.20
C VAL A 100 8.96 12.36 -1.64
N VAL A 101 8.64 13.55 -2.16
CA VAL A 101 8.04 13.73 -3.50
C VAL A 101 8.79 14.81 -4.25
N ASP A 102 9.19 14.55 -5.49
CA ASP A 102 9.93 15.49 -6.35
C ASP A 102 9.03 16.26 -7.34
N SER A 103 7.77 15.84 -7.50
CA SER A 103 6.74 16.53 -8.28
C SER A 103 5.90 17.48 -7.44
N ARG A 104 5.90 18.77 -7.79
CA ARG A 104 5.11 19.79 -7.09
C ARG A 104 3.60 19.55 -7.18
N LYS A 105 3.13 19.03 -8.32
CA LYS A 105 1.72 18.66 -8.52
C LYS A 105 1.32 17.54 -7.55
N MET A 106 2.13 16.49 -7.49
CA MET A 106 1.88 15.33 -6.64
C MET A 106 1.97 15.69 -5.15
N HIS A 107 2.95 16.52 -4.76
CA HIS A 107 3.06 17.00 -3.38
C HIS A 107 1.80 17.77 -2.95
N LYS A 108 1.26 18.65 -3.81
CA LYS A 108 0.02 19.39 -3.51
C LYS A 108 -1.17 18.43 -3.36
N GLU A 109 -1.28 17.45 -4.25
CA GLU A 109 -2.34 16.45 -4.22
C GLU A 109 -2.31 15.60 -2.94
N ILE A 110 -1.14 15.06 -2.59
CA ILE A 110 -0.96 14.26 -1.39
C ILE A 110 -1.19 15.11 -0.13
N SER A 111 -0.70 16.36 -0.11
CA SER A 111 -0.93 17.27 1.01
C SER A 111 -2.42 17.53 1.25
N GLN A 112 -3.19 17.77 0.18
CA GLN A 112 -4.64 17.94 0.28
C GLN A 112 -5.30 16.67 0.84
N TYR A 113 -4.93 15.51 0.30
CA TYR A 113 -5.44 14.23 0.79
C TYR A 113 -5.15 14.00 2.28
N LEU A 114 -3.94 14.30 2.74
CA LEU A 114 -3.54 14.13 4.14
C LEU A 114 -4.24 15.14 5.07
N GLN A 115 -4.46 16.38 4.64
CA GLN A 115 -5.29 17.33 5.38
C GLN A 115 -6.71 16.79 5.58
N ASP A 116 -7.24 16.11 4.55
CA ASP A 116 -8.55 15.49 4.60
C ASP A 116 -8.61 14.21 5.45
N ALA A 117 -7.54 13.41 5.47
CA ALA A 117 -7.49 12.12 6.17
C ALA A 117 -7.02 12.22 7.64
N GLY A 118 -6.32 13.30 8.00
CA GLY A 118 -5.80 13.55 9.34
C GLY A 118 -4.41 14.20 9.31
N SER A 119 -4.24 15.29 10.05
CA SER A 119 -3.06 16.16 9.97
C SER A 119 -1.76 15.58 10.54
N GLU A 120 -1.82 14.54 11.39
CA GLU A 120 -0.64 13.97 12.09
C GLU A 120 0.48 13.50 11.15
N LEU A 121 0.14 13.25 9.89
CA LEU A 121 1.04 12.73 8.88
C LEU A 121 1.56 13.78 7.90
N LEU A 122 1.00 15.01 7.94
CA LEU A 122 1.40 16.10 7.04
C LEU A 122 2.85 16.52 7.25
N ASP A 123 3.30 16.56 8.51
CA ASP A 123 4.66 16.98 8.86
C ASP A 123 5.74 16.04 8.32
N ARG A 124 5.35 14.84 7.85
CA ARG A 124 6.24 13.83 7.28
C ARG A 124 6.29 13.90 5.74
N LEU A 125 5.45 14.73 5.11
CA LEU A 125 5.46 14.93 3.67
C LEU A 125 6.49 16.01 3.29
N GLU A 126 7.52 15.62 2.55
CA GLU A 126 8.62 16.49 2.14
C GLU A 126 8.62 16.68 0.63
N TYR A 127 8.72 17.94 0.19
CA TYR A 127 8.96 18.26 -1.22
C TYR A 127 10.46 18.27 -1.51
N PHE A 128 10.90 17.32 -2.33
CA PHE A 128 12.29 17.17 -2.73
C PHE A 128 12.65 18.14 -3.85
N LYS A 129 13.51 19.11 -3.52
CA LYS A 129 14.05 20.08 -4.48
C LYS A 129 15.55 19.82 -4.66
N SER A 130 15.90 18.95 -5.60
CA SER A 130 17.28 18.71 -6.00
C SER A 130 17.39 18.74 -7.52
N LYS A 131 18.60 19.01 -8.02
CA LYS A 131 18.93 18.82 -9.43
C LYS A 131 19.16 17.34 -9.77
N LYS A 132 19.56 16.53 -8.79
CA LYS A 132 19.74 15.09 -8.96
C LYS A 132 18.39 14.37 -8.81
N PRO A 133 18.12 13.32 -9.61
CA PRO A 133 16.92 12.50 -9.46
C PRO A 133 16.75 11.97 -8.03
N ILE A 134 15.50 11.87 -7.57
CA ILE A 134 15.18 11.45 -6.20
C ILE A 134 15.74 10.05 -5.89
N PHE A 135 15.59 9.09 -6.79
CA PHE A 135 16.03 7.71 -6.56
C PHE A 135 17.56 7.56 -6.52
N ASP A 136 18.30 8.37 -7.28
CA ASP A 136 19.76 8.42 -7.19
C ASP A 136 20.21 8.91 -5.81
N VAL A 137 19.57 9.96 -5.28
CA VAL A 137 19.95 10.51 -3.97
C VAL A 137 19.70 9.51 -2.84
N PHE A 138 18.66 8.67 -2.97
CA PHE A 138 18.36 7.62 -1.99
C PHE A 138 18.98 6.26 -2.33
N ASN A 139 19.81 6.15 -3.37
CA ASN A 139 20.43 4.91 -3.85
C ASN A 139 19.42 3.78 -4.14
N ILE A 140 18.23 4.13 -4.64
CA ILE A 140 17.16 3.18 -4.98
C ILE A 140 17.24 2.78 -6.45
N GLU A 141 17.83 3.62 -7.31
CA GLU A 141 17.88 3.41 -8.77
C GLU A 141 18.49 2.05 -9.13
N ASN A 142 19.62 1.70 -8.50
CA ASN A 142 20.29 0.41 -8.72
C ASN A 142 19.40 -0.79 -8.33
N GLU A 143 18.62 -0.66 -7.25
CA GLU A 143 17.73 -1.73 -6.80
C GLU A 143 16.53 -1.88 -7.74
N ILE A 144 16.00 -0.78 -8.28
CA ILE A 144 14.95 -0.81 -9.31
C ILE A 144 15.50 -1.50 -10.56
N GLN A 145 16.70 -1.12 -11.01
CA GLN A 145 17.32 -1.76 -12.16
C GLN A 145 17.49 -3.27 -11.93
N ARG A 146 18.06 -3.66 -10.79
CA ARG A 146 18.20 -5.08 -10.39
C ARG A 146 16.86 -5.83 -10.38
N SER A 147 15.76 -5.19 -9.96
CA SER A 147 14.43 -5.81 -9.94
C SER A 147 13.88 -6.18 -11.33
N THR A 148 14.41 -5.54 -12.38
CA THR A 148 14.05 -5.85 -13.78
C THR A 148 14.97 -6.88 -14.42
N GLU A 149 16.07 -7.23 -13.75
CA GLU A 149 17.02 -8.20 -14.27
C GLU A 149 16.50 -9.62 -14.06
N LYS A 150 16.62 -10.42 -15.12
CA LYS A 150 16.33 -11.85 -15.08
C LYS A 150 17.22 -12.59 -14.07
N LYS A 151 18.46 -12.13 -13.87
CA LYS A 151 19.45 -12.74 -12.98
C LYS A 151 19.78 -11.78 -11.85
N VAL A 152 19.46 -12.15 -10.62
CA VAL A 152 19.69 -11.31 -9.43
C VAL A 152 20.78 -11.96 -8.58
N TRP A 153 21.89 -11.25 -8.39
CA TRP A 153 22.97 -11.70 -7.50
C TRP A 153 22.63 -11.43 -6.04
N MET A 154 22.98 -12.38 -5.18
CA MET A 154 22.89 -12.29 -3.72
C MET A 154 24.27 -11.94 -3.13
N ASP A 155 24.29 -11.39 -1.91
CA ASP A 155 25.52 -10.92 -1.24
C ASP A 155 26.53 -12.05 -1.02
N ASN A 156 26.05 -13.28 -0.83
CA ASN A 156 26.89 -14.46 -0.72
C ASN A 156 27.54 -14.92 -2.05
N GLY A 157 27.27 -14.27 -3.18
CA GLY A 157 27.82 -14.63 -4.49
C GLY A 157 27.08 -15.76 -5.21
N GLY A 158 25.99 -16.27 -4.64
CA GLY A 158 24.95 -17.00 -5.36
C GLY A 158 24.05 -16.04 -6.14
N TYR A 159 23.13 -16.58 -6.93
CA TYR A 159 22.17 -15.79 -7.69
C TYR A 159 20.88 -16.56 -7.92
N ILE A 160 19.80 -15.82 -8.15
CA ILE A 160 18.52 -16.36 -8.60
C ILE A 160 18.26 -15.98 -10.05
N ILE A 161 17.57 -16.84 -10.81
CA ILE A 161 17.08 -16.55 -12.16
C ILE A 161 15.56 -16.60 -12.12
N ILE A 162 14.90 -15.51 -12.53
CA ILE A 162 13.44 -15.41 -12.58
C ILE A 162 12.99 -15.44 -14.04
N GLU A 163 12.24 -16.47 -14.41
CA GLU A 163 11.71 -16.64 -15.78
C GLU A 163 10.19 -16.72 -15.79
N HIS A 164 9.57 -15.90 -16.64
CA HIS A 164 8.14 -15.97 -16.91
C HIS A 164 7.88 -16.94 -18.05
N THR A 165 7.00 -17.91 -17.82
CA THR A 165 6.47 -18.84 -18.84
C THR A 165 4.97 -18.61 -19.01
N GLU A 166 4.32 -19.36 -19.88
CA GLU A 166 2.89 -19.19 -20.19
C GLU A 166 1.98 -19.38 -18.97
N ALA A 167 2.24 -20.39 -18.13
CA ALA A 167 1.36 -20.75 -17.03
C ALA A 167 1.93 -20.42 -15.64
N LEU A 168 3.23 -20.18 -15.53
CA LEU A 168 3.90 -20.00 -14.24
C LEU A 168 5.18 -19.17 -14.35
N THR A 169 5.67 -18.71 -13.20
CA THR A 169 7.00 -18.10 -13.07
C THR A 169 7.93 -19.11 -12.42
N VAL A 170 9.06 -19.40 -13.07
CA VAL A 170 10.12 -20.28 -12.55
C VAL A 170 11.16 -19.43 -11.87
N VAL A 171 11.58 -19.84 -10.68
CA VAL A 171 12.74 -19.25 -10.02
C VAL A 171 13.77 -20.34 -9.77
N ASP A 172 14.95 -20.18 -10.37
CA ASP A 172 16.09 -21.08 -10.20
C ASP A 172 17.13 -20.46 -9.25
N VAL A 173 17.68 -21.26 -8.33
CA VAL A 173 18.60 -20.81 -7.28
C VAL A 173 19.96 -21.44 -7.50
N ASN A 174 20.98 -20.60 -7.71
CA ASN A 174 22.33 -21.04 -8.01
C ASN A 174 23.31 -20.58 -6.94
N SER A 175 24.21 -21.48 -6.54
CA SER A 175 25.28 -21.21 -5.56
C SER A 175 26.39 -20.29 -6.09
N GLY A 176 26.50 -20.13 -7.41
CA GLY A 176 27.48 -19.25 -8.03
C GLY A 176 28.91 -19.58 -7.59
N ARG A 177 29.68 -18.57 -7.15
CA ARG A 177 31.07 -18.75 -6.67
C ARG A 177 31.16 -19.06 -5.16
N TYR A 178 30.04 -19.31 -4.48
CA TYR A 178 30.01 -19.62 -3.06
C TYR A 178 30.58 -21.03 -2.80
N PHE A 179 31.91 -21.14 -2.77
CA PHE A 179 32.63 -22.39 -2.49
C PHE A 179 33.50 -22.26 -1.24
N GLY A 180 32.88 -22.43 -0.07
CA GLY A 180 33.61 -22.87 1.11
C GLY A 180 33.92 -24.37 0.95
N ARG A 181 35.20 -24.76 0.96
CA ARG A 181 35.65 -26.16 0.77
C ARG A 181 35.16 -27.17 1.82
N LYS A 182 34.35 -26.75 2.79
CA LYS A 182 33.81 -27.62 3.85
C LYS A 182 32.30 -27.42 3.98
N ASP A 183 31.60 -28.56 4.08
CA ASP A 183 30.19 -28.71 4.44
C ASP A 183 29.17 -28.19 3.40
N HIS A 184 28.95 -29.00 2.36
CA HIS A 184 28.03 -28.69 1.25
C HIS A 184 26.58 -28.47 1.72
N GLU A 185 26.11 -29.23 2.70
CA GLU A 185 24.72 -29.13 3.18
C GLU A 185 24.45 -27.78 3.84
N LYS A 186 25.36 -27.32 4.71
CA LYS A 186 25.25 -26.00 5.34
C LYS A 186 25.30 -24.87 4.32
N ASN A 187 26.13 -25.01 3.29
CA ASN A 187 26.23 -24.01 2.24
C ASN A 187 24.94 -23.92 1.42
N SER A 188 24.36 -25.06 1.03
CA SER A 188 23.07 -25.11 0.34
C SER A 188 21.94 -24.51 1.17
N LEU A 189 21.89 -24.83 2.47
CA LEU A 189 20.90 -24.24 3.38
C LEU A 189 21.02 -22.71 3.41
N LYS A 190 22.24 -22.18 3.56
CA LYS A 190 22.47 -20.73 3.62
C LYS A 190 22.05 -20.02 2.33
N ILE A 191 22.40 -20.59 1.18
CA ILE A 191 22.00 -20.07 -0.14
C ILE A 191 20.48 -20.03 -0.26
N ASN A 192 19.79 -21.12 0.09
CA ASN A 192 18.33 -21.18 -0.01
C ASN A 192 17.62 -20.21 0.94
N LEU A 193 18.16 -20.00 2.14
CA LEU A 193 17.61 -19.00 3.08
C LEU A 193 17.78 -17.56 2.58
N GLU A 194 18.88 -17.27 1.89
CA GLU A 194 19.12 -15.96 1.28
C GLU A 194 18.24 -15.76 0.04
N ALA A 195 18.17 -16.76 -0.83
CA ALA A 195 17.30 -16.77 -2.00
C ALA A 195 15.83 -16.58 -1.60
N ALA A 196 15.36 -17.27 -0.56
CA ALA A 196 13.99 -17.12 -0.08
C ALA A 196 13.66 -15.68 0.37
N ARG A 197 14.63 -14.95 0.95
CA ARG A 197 14.46 -13.55 1.30
C ARG A 197 14.44 -12.65 0.07
N GLU A 198 15.34 -12.88 -0.89
CA GLU A 198 15.43 -12.07 -2.10
C GLU A 198 14.23 -12.28 -3.02
N ILE A 199 13.68 -13.50 -3.10
CA ILE A 199 12.47 -13.81 -3.86
C ILE A 199 11.23 -13.12 -3.27
N ALA A 200 11.18 -12.95 -1.95
CA ALA A 200 10.05 -12.34 -1.25
C ALA A 200 10.10 -10.80 -1.25
N ARG A 201 11.25 -10.22 -1.56
CA ARG A 201 11.52 -8.78 -1.56
C ARG A 201 10.91 -8.10 -2.77
#